data_AF-A0AA37T322-F1
#
_entry.id   AF-A0AA37T322-F1
#
_cell.length_a   1.000
_cell.length_b   1.000
_cell.length_c   1.000
_cell.angle_alpha   90.00
_cell.angle_beta   90.00
_cell.angle_gamma   90.00
#
_symmetry.space_group_name_H-M   'P 1'
#
loop_
_entity.id
_entity.type
_entity.pdbx_description
1 polymer ?
#
loop_
_entity_poly.entity_id
_entity_poly.type
_entity_poly.pdbx_seq_one_letter_code
_entity_poly.pdbx_strand_id
1 'polypeptide(L)'
;MGIGGISIWQLLIILAIVVMLFGTKRLRGLGGDLGSAIKGFKNAMGDEESKESSKNEPPKAVEQNAQNSVVEDTTNTQANVTQKSETK
;
A
#
# COMPACT_ATOMS: atom_id res chain seq x y z
N MET A 1 -28.40 -11.46 -25.80
CA MET A 1 -27.85 -10.11 -25.53
C MET A 1 -26.74 -10.26 -24.50
N GLY A 2 -25.67 -10.95 -24.90
CA GLY A 2 -24.60 -11.35 -23.97
C GLY A 2 -23.68 -10.19 -23.60
N ILE A 3 -22.92 -10.38 -22.53
CA ILE A 3 -21.84 -9.53 -22.03
C ILE A 3 -20.72 -9.19 -23.06
N GLY A 4 -20.82 -9.67 -24.31
CA GLY A 4 -19.85 -9.43 -25.40
C GLY A 4 -19.93 -8.06 -26.07
N GLY A 5 -20.78 -7.13 -25.58
CA GLY A 5 -20.85 -5.75 -26.06
C GLY A 5 -19.99 -4.76 -25.27
N ILE A 6 -19.41 -5.19 -24.16
CA ILE A 6 -18.54 -4.33 -23.33
C ILE A 6 -17.14 -4.37 -23.95
N SER A 7 -16.87 -3.45 -24.88
CA SER A 7 -15.52 -3.30 -25.42
C SER A 7 -14.55 -2.78 -24.36
N ILE A 8 -13.29 -3.22 -24.47
CA ILE A 8 -12.19 -2.83 -23.57
C ILE A 8 -12.04 -1.31 -23.49
N TRP A 9 -12.33 -0.60 -24.58
CA TRP A 9 -12.31 0.86 -24.64
C TRP A 9 -13.29 1.52 -23.65
N GLN A 10 -14.49 0.97 -23.50
CA GLN A 10 -15.51 1.47 -22.57
C GLN A 10 -15.06 1.24 -21.12
N LEU A 11 -14.46 0.09 -20.82
CA LEU A 11 -13.92 -0.20 -19.49
C LEU A 11 -12.80 0.79 -19.11
N LEU A 12 -11.94 1.18 -20.04
CA LEU A 12 -10.90 2.20 -19.77
C LEU A 12 -11.50 3.57 -19.45
N ILE A 13 -12.52 4.02 -20.19
CA ILE A 13 -13.21 5.28 -19.89
C ILE A 13 -13.84 5.23 -18.49
N ILE A 14 -14.52 4.13 -18.15
CA ILE A 14 -15.16 3.97 -16.84
C ILE A 14 -14.12 3.95 -15.72
N LEU A 15 -13.02 3.22 -15.90
CA LEU A 15 -11.92 3.16 -14.95
C LEU A 15 -11.33 4.55 -14.69
N ALA A 16 -11.12 5.34 -15.74
CA ALA A 16 -10.59 6.70 -15.61
C ALA A 16 -11.50 7.58 -14.74
N ILE A 17 -12.82 7.51 -14.94
CA ILE A 17 -13.79 8.27 -14.13
C ILE A 17 -13.76 7.81 -12.68
N VAL A 18 -13.74 6.50 -12.42
CA VAL A 18 -13.66 5.95 -11.06
C VAL A 18 -12.37 6.42 -10.36
N VAL A 19 -11.23 6.36 -11.04
CA VAL A 19 -9.95 6.84 -10.49
C VAL A 19 -10.02 8.34 -10.18
N MET A 20 -10.69 9.13 -11.02
CA MET A 20 -10.82 10.57 -10.81
C MET A 20 -11.74 10.91 -9.63
N LEU A 21 -12.84 10.16 -9.45
CA LEU A 21 -13.79 10.36 -8.35
C LEU A 21 -13.23 9.91 -6.99
N PHE A 22 -12.63 8.73 -6.94
CA PHE A 22 -12.09 8.16 -5.71
C PHE A 22 -10.68 8.68 -5.40
N GLY A 23 -9.97 9.19 -6.40
CA GLY A 23 -8.58 9.60 -6.32
C GLY A 23 -7.61 8.41 -6.27
N THR A 24 -6.41 8.59 -6.83
CA THR A 24 -5.37 7.54 -6.87
C THR A 24 -4.88 7.12 -5.47
N LYS A 25 -5.02 7.99 -4.47
CA LYS A 25 -4.54 7.75 -3.10
C LYS A 25 -5.36 6.66 -2.37
N ARG A 26 -6.68 6.62 -2.58
CA ARG A 26 -7.57 5.59 -2.02
C ARG A 26 -7.49 4.29 -2.83
N LEU A 27 -7.43 4.39 -4.15
CA LEU A 27 -7.25 3.24 -5.04
C LEU A 27 -5.92 2.52 -4.84
N ARG A 28 -4.84 3.23 -4.51
CA ARG A 28 -3.52 2.59 -4.32
C ARG A 28 -3.42 1.83 -3.00
N GLY A 29 -4.03 2.35 -1.93
CA GLY A 29 -4.12 1.63 -0.66
C GLY A 29 -4.97 0.37 -0.80
N LEU A 30 -6.25 0.53 -1.18
CA LEU A 30 -7.20 -0.58 -1.29
C LEU A 30 -6.85 -1.54 -2.45
N GLY A 31 -6.37 -1.00 -3.57
CA GLY A 31 -5.98 -1.79 -4.73
C GLY A 31 -4.66 -2.55 -4.53
N GLY A 32 -3.77 -2.10 -3.64
CA GLY A 32 -2.58 -2.85 -3.26
C GLY A 32 -2.92 -4.14 -2.52
N ASP A 33 -3.84 -4.05 -1.55
CA ASP A 33 -4.27 -5.20 -0.75
C ASP A 33 -5.10 -6.18 -1.59
N LEU A 34 -6.07 -5.67 -2.35
CA LEU A 34 -6.89 -6.50 -3.26
C LEU A 34 -6.06 -7.08 -4.40
N GLY A 35 -5.15 -6.29 -4.99
CA GLY A 35 -4.27 -6.73 -6.06
C GLY A 35 -3.32 -7.83 -5.62
N SER A 36 -2.81 -7.76 -4.39
CA SER A 36 -1.94 -8.80 -3.82
C SER A 36 -2.69 -10.12 -3.61
N ALA A 37 -3.94 -10.06 -3.15
CA ALA A 37 -4.80 -11.24 -3.00
C ALA A 37 -5.13 -11.88 -4.37
N ILE A 38 -5.50 -11.07 -5.37
CA ILE A 38 -5.74 -11.56 -6.74
C ILE A 38 -4.45 -12.12 -7.37
N LYS A 39 -3.27 -11.53 -7.11
CA LYS A 39 -1.99 -12.02 -7.64
C LYS A 39 -1.67 -13.41 -7.09
N GLY A 40 -1.85 -13.63 -5.78
CA GLY A 40 -1.69 -14.95 -5.16
C GLY A 40 -2.65 -16.00 -5.74
N PHE A 41 -3.91 -15.60 -5.98
CA PHE A 41 -4.92 -16.47 -6.61
C PHE A 41 -4.55 -16.83 -8.06
N LYS A 42 -4.11 -15.86 -8.88
CA LYS A 42 -3.66 -16.11 -10.25
C LYS A 42 -2.44 -17.03 -10.29
N ASN A 43 -1.50 -16.81 -9.37
CA ASN A 43 -0.30 -17.65 -9.27
C ASN A 43 -0.68 -19.08 -8.88
N ALA A 44 -1.54 -19.27 -7.87
CA ALA A 44 -2.00 -20.60 -7.46
C ALA A 44 -2.83 -21.31 -8.54
N MET A 45 -3.57 -20.57 -9.36
CA MET A 45 -4.31 -21.12 -10.51
C MET A 45 -3.42 -21.40 -11.73
N GLY A 46 -2.29 -20.71 -11.88
CA GLY A 46 -1.35 -20.86 -13.01
C GLY A 46 -0.10 -21.69 -12.71
N ASP A 47 0.06 -22.14 -11.46
CA ASP A 47 1.25 -22.87 -10.97
C ASP A 47 1.36 -24.30 -11.54
N GLU A 48 0.40 -24.78 -12.34
CA GLU A 48 0.56 -26.02 -13.11
C GLU A 48 1.39 -25.84 -14.40
N GLU A 49 1.63 -24.62 -14.90
CA GLU A 49 2.30 -24.43 -16.20
C GLU A 49 3.55 -23.51 -16.19
N SER A 50 3.85 -22.75 -15.14
CA SER A 50 4.98 -21.78 -15.23
C SER A 50 5.71 -21.50 -13.91
N LYS A 51 6.49 -22.48 -13.44
CA LYS A 51 7.52 -22.29 -12.41
C LYS A 51 8.75 -21.53 -12.92
N GLU A 52 8.60 -20.31 -13.44
CA GLU A 52 9.79 -19.47 -13.70
C GLU A 52 9.44 -17.98 -13.89
N SER A 53 9.02 -17.26 -12.84
CA SER A 53 9.02 -15.78 -12.85
C SER A 53 8.81 -15.10 -11.48
N SER A 54 9.22 -15.71 -10.35
CA SER A 54 9.19 -14.99 -9.06
C SER A 54 10.22 -15.53 -8.08
N LYS A 55 11.50 -15.34 -8.40
CA LYS A 55 12.54 -15.25 -7.37
C LYS A 55 13.41 -14.04 -7.64
N ASN A 56 13.57 -13.23 -6.58
CA ASN A 56 14.37 -12.01 -6.46
C ASN A 56 13.63 -10.70 -6.76
N GLU A 57 12.96 -10.16 -5.75
CA GLU A 57 13.25 -8.79 -5.29
C GLU A 57 13.04 -8.73 -3.76
N PRO A 58 14.02 -8.23 -2.97
CA PRO A 58 13.82 -7.99 -1.55
C PRO A 58 12.76 -6.89 -1.35
N PRO A 59 12.02 -6.90 -0.23
CA PRO A 59 10.97 -5.92 0.00
C PRO A 59 11.63 -4.55 0.16
N LYS A 60 11.59 -3.72 -0.89
CA LYS A 60 11.81 -2.29 -0.71
C LYS A 60 10.63 -1.75 0.06
N ALA A 61 10.85 -1.54 1.35
CA ALA A 61 10.02 -0.75 2.22
C ALA A 61 9.59 0.52 1.47
N VAL A 62 8.29 0.66 1.24
CA VAL A 62 7.71 1.96 0.92
C VAL A 62 7.67 2.71 2.25
N GLU A 63 8.83 3.25 2.62
CA GLU A 63 8.95 4.28 3.64
C GLU A 63 8.28 5.54 3.08
N GLN A 64 6.97 5.66 3.30
CA GLN A 64 6.29 6.95 3.20
C GLN A 64 6.53 7.70 4.50
N ASN A 65 7.73 8.24 4.59
CA ASN A 65 8.00 9.41 5.41
C ASN A 65 7.08 10.54 4.93
N ALA A 66 6.04 10.82 5.69
CA ALA A 66 5.32 12.09 5.68
C ALA A 66 5.37 12.65 7.10
N GLN A 67 6.59 12.87 7.60
CA GLN A 67 6.85 13.78 8.70
C GLN A 67 7.20 15.14 8.10
N ASN A 68 6.20 16.02 7.98
CA ASN A 68 6.45 17.44 8.11
C ASN A 68 5.21 18.16 8.66
N SER A 69 5.24 18.44 9.95
CA SER A 69 4.63 19.63 10.53
C SER A 69 5.57 20.07 11.63
N VAL A 70 6.61 20.79 11.22
CA VAL A 70 7.36 21.71 12.08
C VAL A 70 6.37 22.80 12.50
N VAL A 71 6.04 22.83 13.79
CA VAL A 71 5.77 24.09 14.48
C VAL A 71 6.58 24.03 15.77
N GLU A 72 7.72 24.72 15.74
CA GLU A 72 8.48 25.08 16.92
C GLU A 72 7.68 26.12 17.72
N ASP A 73 7.36 25.82 18.97
CA ASP A 73 7.15 26.85 19.99
C ASP A 73 7.65 26.34 21.35
N THR A 74 8.86 26.82 21.68
CA THR A 74 9.31 27.34 22.98
C THR A 74 8.82 26.67 24.28
N THR A 75 9.82 26.23 25.06
CA THR A 75 9.85 26.18 26.54
C THR A 75 8.93 25.21 27.30
N ASN A 76 9.49 24.06 27.72
CA ASN A 76 9.62 23.78 29.16
C ASN A 76 10.66 22.67 29.43
N THR A 77 11.75 23.08 30.07
CA THR A 77 12.69 22.25 30.81
C THR A 77 11.99 21.53 31.97
N GLN A 78 12.13 20.21 32.07
CA GLN A 78 12.08 19.40 33.31
C GLN A 78 12.46 17.96 32.90
N ALA A 79 13.68 17.45 33.06
CA ALA A 79 14.47 17.25 34.29
C ALA A 79 13.73 16.41 35.36
N ASN A 80 13.67 15.09 35.14
CA ASN A 80 13.45 14.06 36.15
C ASN A 80 14.25 12.83 35.66
N VAL A 81 15.52 12.59 35.99
CA VAL A 81 16.20 12.42 37.29
C VAL A 81 15.59 11.28 38.13
N THR A 82 16.28 10.14 38.05
CA THR A 82 16.44 9.11 39.09
C THR A 82 15.44 7.95 39.11
N GLN A 83 15.84 6.86 38.46
CA GLN A 83 15.72 5.51 39.03
C GLN A 83 17.01 4.72 38.74
N LYS A 84 17.99 4.87 39.63
CA LYS A 84 19.15 3.98 39.80
C LYS A 84 19.62 4.09 41.25
N SER A 85 20.01 2.96 41.86
CA SER A 85 20.35 2.69 43.28
C SER A 85 19.11 2.59 44.18
N GLU A 86 18.88 1.54 44.98
CA GLU A 86 19.77 0.72 45.83
C GLU A 86 19.23 -0.75 45.89
N THR A 87 20.04 -1.80 45.70
CA THR A 87 20.74 -2.58 46.76
C THR A 87 20.03 -2.68 48.10
N LYS A 88 19.34 -3.80 48.32
CA LYS A 88 19.54 -4.63 49.52
C LYS A 88 19.22 -6.09 49.21
#